data_AF-A0A2W2BHW1-F1
#
_entry.id   AF-A0A2W2BHW1-F1
#
_cell.length_a   1.000
_cell.length_b   1.000
_cell.length_c   1.000
_cell.angle_alpha   90.00
_cell.angle_beta   90.00
_cell.angle_gamma   90.00
#
_symmetry.space_group_name_H-M   'P 1'
#
loop_
_entity.id
_entity.type
_entity.pdbx_description
1 polymer ?
#
loop_
_entity_poly.entity_id
_entity_poly.type
_entity_poly.pdbx_seq_one_letter_code
_entity_poly.pdbx_strand_id
1 'polypeptide(L)'
;MDPGLPLVDCGVDVVVIGAGQAGLSTAYHLHRLGLSFVVLDGALVPGGAWGSRPPTLTMAKVHGVFDLPGAHRTASPDESALPASEVVGRYYADYERRFALPVERPVTVTSVSSLPDGRLLVAAADGRTWTARAVANATGTWTRPHWPYYPGASSFRGRQLHSSQYRGPSSFRGQRVVVVGGGHSAAHILSEIADTAASVTWVTRRPPEFRTGEFSPDTGRAIIADVDARVRAGLPPLSVVAVTGLGYTEVVREAMEKGVLNPRPMFSRVLPSGVQFPDGSVVEADVIVWATGFRAALAHLAPLHLREPGGGIRMSSTRVVRDPRLHLVGYGPSASTVGANRAGRSAALEIRDLLASAATQPAA
;
A
#
# COMPACT_ATOMS: atom_id res chain seq x y z
N MET A 1 -21.85 32.20 -13.10
CA MET A 1 -21.01 31.77 -14.23
C MET A 1 -19.63 32.29 -13.93
N ASP A 2 -18.77 31.41 -13.40
CA ASP A 2 -17.40 31.76 -13.02
C ASP A 2 -16.51 31.57 -14.25
N PRO A 3 -15.82 32.61 -14.76
CA PRO A 3 -15.01 32.50 -15.96
C PRO A 3 -13.78 31.65 -15.62
N GLY A 4 -13.68 30.51 -16.30
CA GLY A 4 -12.65 29.49 -16.07
C GLY A 4 -11.25 30.08 -15.92
N LEU A 5 -10.61 29.75 -14.80
CA LEU A 5 -9.18 29.91 -14.62
C LEU A 5 -8.44 29.32 -15.84
N PRO A 6 -7.39 29.97 -16.34
CA PRO A 6 -6.68 29.50 -17.52
C PRO A 6 -6.11 28.10 -17.25
N LEU A 7 -6.57 27.14 -18.04
CA LEU A 7 -6.05 25.78 -18.08
C LEU A 7 -4.58 25.86 -18.49
N VAL A 8 -3.67 25.65 -17.55
CA VAL A 8 -2.28 25.36 -17.89
C VAL A 8 -2.26 23.92 -18.43
N ASP A 9 -2.43 23.76 -19.75
CA ASP A 9 -2.28 22.46 -20.42
C ASP A 9 -0.79 22.08 -20.46
N CYS A 10 -0.28 21.56 -19.35
CA CYS A 10 1.01 20.87 -19.32
C CYS A 10 0.81 19.44 -19.85
N GLY A 11 0.52 19.30 -21.15
CA GLY A 11 0.39 18.00 -21.79
C GLY A 11 1.68 17.20 -21.68
N VAL A 12 1.61 16.00 -21.11
CA VAL A 12 2.72 15.05 -21.01
C VAL A 12 2.32 13.71 -21.62
N ASP A 13 3.28 12.86 -21.96
CA ASP A 13 2.95 11.50 -22.40
C ASP A 13 2.33 10.70 -21.26
N VAL A 14 2.89 10.83 -20.05
CA VAL A 14 2.51 9.99 -18.90
C VAL A 14 2.35 10.79 -17.62
N VAL A 15 1.25 10.58 -16.91
CA VAL A 15 1.13 10.96 -15.49
C VAL A 15 1.31 9.73 -14.61
N VAL A 16 2.29 9.77 -13.71
CA VAL A 16 2.47 8.76 -12.66
C VAL A 16 1.79 9.28 -11.39
N ILE A 17 0.84 8.53 -10.82
CA ILE A 17 0.12 8.94 -9.61
C ILE A 17 0.66 8.17 -8.41
N GLY A 18 1.34 8.86 -7.51
CA GLY A 18 1.98 8.36 -6.30
C GLY A 18 3.48 8.16 -6.49
N ALA A 19 4.28 8.75 -5.59
CA ALA A 19 5.75 8.67 -5.56
C ALA A 19 6.24 7.81 -4.39
N GLY A 20 5.54 6.70 -4.14
CA GLY A 20 6.09 5.58 -3.38
C GLY A 20 6.98 4.70 -4.26
N GLN A 21 7.41 3.56 -3.72
CA GLN A 21 8.32 2.65 -4.42
C GLN A 21 7.93 2.32 -5.86
N ALA A 22 6.66 1.96 -6.07
CA ALA A 22 6.15 1.58 -7.39
C ALA A 22 6.21 2.75 -8.38
N GLY A 23 5.84 3.95 -7.94
CA GLY A 23 5.86 5.15 -8.79
C GLY A 23 7.28 5.59 -9.14
N LEU A 24 8.19 5.58 -8.17
CA LEU A 24 9.60 5.92 -8.39
C LEU A 24 10.29 4.92 -9.33
N SER A 25 9.98 3.63 -9.19
CA SER A 25 10.42 2.58 -10.12
C SER A 25 9.91 2.84 -11.54
N THR A 26 8.61 3.12 -11.71
CA THR A 26 8.04 3.47 -13.02
C THR A 26 8.70 4.72 -13.60
N ALA A 27 8.83 5.78 -12.81
CA ALA A 27 9.44 7.05 -13.21
C ALA A 27 10.89 6.87 -13.71
N TYR A 28 11.69 6.07 -13.01
CA TYR A 28 13.05 5.75 -13.45
C TYR A 28 13.08 5.08 -14.83
N HIS A 29 12.18 4.13 -15.06
CA HIS A 29 12.12 3.44 -16.35
C HIS A 29 11.56 4.33 -17.46
N LEU A 30 10.59 5.20 -17.18
CA LEU A 30 10.10 6.21 -18.13
C LEU A 30 11.22 7.20 -18.50
N HIS A 31 11.97 7.69 -17.52
CA HIS A 31 13.12 8.57 -17.72
C HIS A 31 14.17 7.92 -18.62
N ARG A 32 14.51 6.65 -18.36
CA ARG A 32 15.45 5.88 -19.19
C ARG A 32 14.98 5.63 -20.62
N LEU A 33 13.68 5.72 -20.88
CA LEU A 33 13.10 5.58 -22.21
C LEU A 33 12.91 6.93 -22.93
N GLY A 34 13.22 8.05 -22.26
CA GLY A 34 13.08 9.39 -22.84
C GLY A 34 11.63 9.86 -23.02
N LEU A 35 10.67 9.26 -22.32
CA LEU A 35 9.27 9.69 -22.35
C LEU A 35 9.06 10.95 -21.51
N SER A 36 8.15 11.83 -21.90
CA SER A 36 7.77 12.98 -21.08
C SER A 36 6.77 12.55 -19.99
N PHE A 37 7.04 12.90 -18.73
CA PHE A 37 6.15 12.53 -17.64
C PHE A 37 6.23 13.48 -16.45
N VAL A 38 5.22 13.41 -15.59
CA VAL A 38 5.21 14.01 -14.25
C VAL A 38 4.78 12.96 -13.23
N VAL A 39 5.31 13.04 -12.02
CA VAL A 39 4.90 12.21 -10.89
C VAL A 39 4.15 13.07 -9.88
N LEU A 40 2.90 12.74 -9.58
CA LEU A 40 2.04 13.49 -8.66
C LEU A 40 1.89 12.72 -7.36
N ASP A 41 2.31 13.29 -6.22
CA ASP A 41 2.25 12.59 -4.93
C ASP A 41 1.60 13.43 -3.83
N GLY A 42 0.68 12.81 -3.08
CA GLY A 42 -0.12 13.50 -2.06
C GLY A 42 0.62 13.75 -0.75
N ALA A 43 1.81 13.17 -0.54
CA ALA A 43 2.58 13.42 0.67
C ALA A 43 3.27 14.79 0.63
N LEU A 44 3.56 15.35 1.80
CA LEU A 44 4.33 16.59 1.92
C LEU A 44 5.83 16.37 1.66
N VAL A 45 6.33 15.17 1.97
CA VAL A 45 7.76 14.82 1.87
C VAL A 45 7.92 13.44 1.22
N PRO A 46 9.09 13.12 0.64
CA PRO A 46 9.38 11.79 0.09
C PRO A 46 9.26 10.66 1.11
N GLY A 47 9.01 9.45 0.61
CA GLY A 47 8.90 8.21 1.41
C GLY A 47 7.59 7.44 1.19
N GLY A 48 6.60 8.04 0.53
CA GLY A 48 5.30 7.41 0.29
C GLY A 48 4.66 6.90 1.58
N ALA A 49 4.16 5.67 1.59
CA ALA A 49 3.55 5.05 2.77
C ALA A 49 4.53 4.88 3.95
N TRP A 50 5.85 4.87 3.72
CA TRP A 50 6.85 4.72 4.79
C TRP A 50 6.87 5.93 5.72
N GLY A 51 6.66 7.13 5.19
CA GLY A 51 6.61 8.36 5.99
C GLY A 51 5.49 8.36 7.06
N SER A 52 4.50 7.47 6.92
CA SER A 52 3.41 7.32 7.88
C SER A 52 3.62 6.21 8.91
N ARG A 53 4.70 5.43 8.81
CA ARG A 53 4.99 4.34 9.76
C ARG A 53 5.27 4.88 11.16
N PRO A 54 4.95 4.12 12.22
CA PRO A 54 5.28 4.54 13.58
C PRO A 54 6.80 4.72 13.72
N PRO A 55 7.25 5.71 14.51
CA PRO A 55 8.67 5.95 14.73
C PRO A 55 9.39 4.75 15.37
N THR A 56 8.66 3.88 16.04
CA THR A 56 9.20 2.68 16.68
C THR A 56 9.43 1.51 15.72
N LEU A 57 8.92 1.59 14.48
CA LEU A 57 9.28 0.63 13.43
C LEU A 57 10.66 1.01 12.88
N THR A 58 11.71 0.44 13.45
CA THR A 58 13.10 0.63 13.01
C THR A 58 13.45 -0.22 11.80
N MET A 59 14.58 0.08 11.13
CA MET A 59 15.08 -0.74 10.03
C MET A 59 15.43 -2.18 10.44
N ALA A 60 15.78 -2.44 11.71
CA ALA A 60 15.92 -3.81 12.22
C ALA A 60 14.60 -4.59 12.20
N LYS A 61 13.48 -3.89 12.41
CA LYS A 61 12.14 -4.48 12.54
C LYS A 61 11.37 -4.58 11.23
N VAL A 62 11.83 -3.94 10.15
CA VAL A 62 11.19 -4.08 8.83
C VAL A 62 11.55 -5.42 8.19
N HIS A 63 10.61 -5.97 7.42
CA HIS A 63 10.81 -7.21 6.67
C HIS A 63 11.55 -6.96 5.33
N GLY A 64 12.63 -6.17 5.39
CA GLY A 64 13.43 -5.72 4.26
C GLY A 64 12.80 -4.59 3.43
N VAL A 65 13.67 -3.73 2.89
CA VAL A 65 13.33 -2.73 1.86
C VAL A 65 14.23 -3.01 0.67
N PHE A 66 13.64 -3.41 -0.46
CA PHE A 66 14.42 -3.65 -1.67
C PHE A 66 14.76 -2.34 -2.36
N ASP A 67 15.97 -2.30 -2.93
CA ASP A 67 16.45 -1.16 -3.67
C ASP A 67 15.58 -0.85 -4.88
N LEU A 68 15.50 0.42 -5.24
CA LEU A 68 14.83 0.93 -6.43
C LEU A 68 15.76 0.67 -7.63
N PRO A 69 15.22 0.60 -8.86
CA PRO A 69 16.05 0.31 -10.02
C PRO A 69 17.14 1.37 -10.20
N GLY A 70 18.37 0.95 -10.50
CA GLY A 70 19.52 1.86 -10.63
C GLY A 70 20.09 2.36 -9.28
N ALA A 71 19.47 2.01 -8.15
CA ALA A 71 20.07 2.18 -6.85
C ALA A 71 20.90 0.94 -6.48
N HIS A 72 22.03 1.19 -5.83
CA HIS A 72 22.84 0.18 -5.15
C HIS A 72 23.10 0.71 -3.75
N ARG A 73 22.17 0.43 -2.82
CA ARG A 73 22.25 0.97 -1.48
C ARG A 73 23.08 0.03 -0.61
N THR A 74 24.20 0.52 -0.12
CA THR A 74 24.91 -0.15 0.98
C THR A 74 24.27 0.30 2.29
N ALA A 75 23.53 -0.57 2.95
CA ALA A 75 22.97 -0.27 4.26
C ALA A 75 24.11 0.04 5.24
N SER A 76 24.06 1.21 5.88
CA SER A 76 25.01 1.52 6.96
C SER A 76 24.61 0.73 8.22
N PRO A 77 25.55 0.12 8.95
CA PRO A 77 25.26 -0.55 10.23
C PRO A 77 24.49 0.35 11.21
N ASP A 78 24.76 1.66 11.18
CA ASP A 78 24.15 2.65 12.08
C ASP A 78 22.66 2.91 11.78
N GLU A 79 22.16 2.52 10.61
CA GLU A 79 20.76 2.72 10.22
C GLU A 79 19.80 1.73 10.91
N SER A 80 20.31 0.62 11.45
CA SER A 80 19.49 -0.48 11.98
C SER A 80 18.51 -0.01 13.07
N ALA A 81 18.97 0.90 13.94
CA ALA A 81 18.20 1.46 15.04
C ALA A 81 17.31 2.66 14.64
N LEU A 82 17.50 3.21 13.43
CA LEU A 82 16.76 4.40 13.00
C LEU A 82 15.33 4.04 12.57
N PRO A 83 14.36 4.97 12.73
CA PRO A 83 13.02 4.79 12.22
C PRO A 83 13.02 4.54 10.70
N ALA A 84 12.30 3.51 10.26
CA ALA A 84 12.21 3.17 8.84
C ALA A 84 11.60 4.32 8.01
N SER A 85 10.72 5.13 8.61
CA SER A 85 10.15 6.32 7.97
C SER A 85 11.22 7.36 7.61
N GLU A 86 12.24 7.53 8.46
CA GLU A 86 13.34 8.47 8.25
C GLU A 86 14.32 7.95 7.21
N VAL A 87 14.77 6.70 7.36
CA VAL A 87 15.76 6.08 6.45
C VAL A 87 15.18 5.98 5.04
N VAL A 88 13.96 5.47 4.89
CA VAL A 88 13.33 5.34 3.57
C VAL A 88 12.95 6.70 2.98
N GLY A 89 12.53 7.65 3.81
CA GLY A 89 12.25 9.03 3.37
C GLY A 89 13.48 9.70 2.78
N ARG A 90 14.63 9.65 3.47
CA ARG A 90 15.92 10.17 2.97
C ARG A 90 16.32 9.48 1.68
N TYR A 91 16.26 8.16 1.66
CA TYR A 91 16.61 7.38 0.48
C TYR A 91 15.77 7.75 -0.76
N TYR A 92 14.45 7.91 -0.61
CA TYR A 92 13.59 8.30 -1.74
C TYR A 92 13.87 9.75 -2.17
N ALA A 93 14.14 10.65 -1.23
CA ALA A 93 14.53 12.01 -1.55
C ALA A 93 15.85 12.08 -2.35
N ASP A 94 16.86 11.28 -1.95
CA ASP A 94 18.13 11.16 -2.68
C ASP A 94 17.93 10.54 -4.06
N TYR A 95 17.07 9.53 -4.17
CA TYR A 95 16.77 8.86 -5.42
C TYR A 95 16.12 9.80 -6.43
N GLU A 96 15.12 10.59 -5.99
CA GLU A 96 14.45 11.59 -6.82
C GLU A 96 15.44 12.64 -7.34
N ARG A 97 16.33 13.15 -6.48
CA ARG A 97 17.38 14.10 -6.88
C ARG A 97 18.37 13.48 -7.85
N ARG A 98 18.88 12.28 -7.55
CA ARG A 98 19.91 11.59 -8.34
C ARG A 98 19.49 11.38 -9.78
N PHE A 99 18.22 11.06 -10.01
CA PHE A 99 17.67 10.81 -11.35
C PHE A 99 16.86 12.00 -11.90
N ALA A 100 16.88 13.15 -11.22
CA ALA A 100 16.14 14.35 -11.59
C ALA A 100 14.66 14.04 -11.96
N LEU A 101 14.00 13.21 -11.14
CA LEU A 101 12.63 12.80 -11.43
C LEU A 101 11.66 13.98 -11.20
N PRO A 102 10.76 14.28 -12.16
CA PRO A 102 9.82 15.40 -12.05
C PRO A 102 8.67 15.07 -11.10
N VAL A 103 8.95 15.07 -9.79
CA VAL A 103 7.95 14.77 -8.75
C VAL A 103 7.36 16.06 -8.17
N GLU A 104 6.05 16.23 -8.31
CA GLU A 104 5.30 17.33 -7.72
C GLU A 104 4.63 16.91 -6.41
N ARG A 105 4.85 17.72 -5.36
CA ARG A 105 4.26 17.56 -4.03
C ARG A 105 3.88 18.89 -3.39
N PRO A 106 2.85 18.91 -2.53
CA PRO A 106 1.81 17.90 -2.41
C PRO A 106 0.79 18.01 -3.56
N VAL A 107 0.41 16.89 -4.17
CA VAL A 107 -0.64 16.81 -5.19
C VAL A 107 -1.57 15.64 -4.85
N THR A 108 -2.77 15.95 -4.36
CA THR A 108 -3.81 14.93 -4.15
C THR A 108 -4.67 14.81 -5.41
N VAL A 109 -4.42 13.78 -6.21
CA VAL A 109 -5.28 13.47 -7.37
C VAL A 109 -6.65 13.01 -6.90
N THR A 110 -7.71 13.67 -7.37
CA THR A 110 -9.11 13.42 -6.99
C THR A 110 -9.87 12.69 -8.07
N SER A 111 -9.52 12.86 -9.35
CA SER A 111 -10.16 12.14 -10.45
C SER A 111 -9.24 11.91 -11.65
N VAL A 112 -9.50 10.82 -12.37
CA VAL A 112 -8.99 10.56 -13.72
C VAL A 112 -10.20 10.27 -14.60
N SER A 113 -10.29 10.92 -15.75
CA SER A 113 -11.40 10.78 -16.70
C SER A 113 -10.91 10.82 -18.15
N SER A 114 -11.70 10.28 -19.08
CA SER A 114 -11.38 10.32 -20.51
C SER A 114 -11.77 11.67 -21.12
N LEU A 115 -10.91 12.21 -21.98
CA LEU A 115 -11.22 13.35 -22.84
C LEU A 115 -11.68 12.87 -24.24
N PRO A 116 -12.43 13.71 -25.00
CA PRO A 116 -12.89 13.37 -26.35
C PRO A 116 -11.76 13.12 -27.36
N ASP A 117 -10.59 13.71 -27.14
CA ASP A 117 -9.40 13.56 -27.99
C ASP A 117 -8.59 12.29 -27.71
N GLY A 118 -9.11 11.39 -26.86
CA GLY A 118 -8.46 10.14 -26.50
C GLY A 118 -7.39 10.25 -25.41
N ARG A 119 -7.12 11.45 -24.85
CA ARG A 119 -6.28 11.61 -23.67
C ARG A 119 -7.05 11.32 -22.36
N LEU A 120 -6.31 11.25 -21.27
CA LEU A 120 -6.82 11.20 -19.90
C LEU A 120 -6.62 12.57 -19.25
N LEU A 121 -7.67 13.08 -18.59
CA LEU A 121 -7.61 14.25 -17.72
C LEU A 121 -7.41 13.78 -16.28
N VAL A 122 -6.36 14.27 -15.63
CA VAL A 122 -6.05 14.05 -14.22
C VAL A 122 -6.31 15.34 -13.46
N ALA A 123 -7.24 15.34 -12.51
CA ALA A 123 -7.55 16.51 -11.69
C ALA A 123 -7.06 16.33 -10.25
N ALA A 124 -6.52 17.40 -9.68
CA ALA A 124 -6.10 17.45 -8.28
C ALA A 124 -7.06 18.27 -7.41
N ALA A 125 -6.98 18.04 -6.10
CA ALA A 125 -7.80 18.70 -5.08
C ALA A 125 -7.59 20.22 -5.02
N ASP A 126 -6.43 20.71 -5.47
CA ASP A 126 -6.08 22.12 -5.49
C ASP A 126 -6.48 22.82 -6.80
N GLY A 127 -7.28 22.16 -7.65
CA GLY A 127 -7.79 22.69 -8.91
C GLY A 127 -6.83 22.56 -10.09
N ARG A 128 -5.59 22.12 -9.89
CA ARG A 128 -4.66 21.85 -11.00
C ARG A 128 -5.11 20.62 -11.80
N THR A 129 -4.81 20.64 -13.09
CA THR A 129 -5.13 19.56 -14.02
C THR A 129 -3.97 19.25 -14.94
N TRP A 130 -3.85 17.98 -15.33
CA TRP A 130 -2.89 17.51 -16.32
C TRP A 130 -3.62 16.69 -17.37
N THR A 131 -3.17 16.80 -18.62
CA THR A 131 -3.61 15.90 -19.70
C THR A 131 -2.48 14.92 -20.02
N ALA A 132 -2.83 13.65 -20.19
CA ALA A 132 -1.85 12.60 -20.47
C ALA A 132 -2.36 11.57 -21.46
N ARG A 133 -1.45 10.98 -22.24
CA ARG A 133 -1.78 9.87 -23.16
C ARG A 133 -1.88 8.53 -22.41
N ALA A 134 -1.16 8.40 -21.30
CA ALA A 134 -1.23 7.25 -20.40
C ALA A 134 -1.14 7.68 -18.92
N VAL A 135 -1.64 6.83 -18.02
CA VAL A 135 -1.52 7.00 -16.58
C VAL A 135 -0.92 5.73 -15.96
N ALA A 136 0.13 5.90 -15.15
CA ALA A 136 0.64 4.84 -14.28
C ALA A 136 0.21 5.12 -12.84
N ASN A 137 -0.82 4.43 -12.37
CA ASN A 137 -1.35 4.58 -11.03
C ASN A 137 -0.58 3.71 -10.03
N ALA A 138 0.14 4.36 -9.11
CA ALA A 138 1.03 3.77 -8.11
C ALA A 138 0.72 4.23 -6.67
N THR A 139 -0.55 4.53 -6.38
CA THR A 139 -1.01 5.11 -5.10
C THR A 139 -1.04 4.15 -3.91
N GLY A 140 -0.74 2.86 -4.10
CA GLY A 140 -0.71 1.85 -3.04
C GLY A 140 -2.02 1.68 -2.26
N THR A 141 -1.91 1.32 -0.99
CA THR A 141 -3.08 0.96 -0.16
C THR A 141 -3.24 1.79 1.11
N TRP A 142 -2.16 2.46 1.55
CA TRP A 142 -2.05 3.04 2.89
C TRP A 142 -3.15 4.05 3.25
N THR A 143 -3.61 4.85 2.29
CA THR A 143 -4.66 5.86 2.49
C THR A 143 -6.08 5.27 2.57
N ARG A 144 -6.22 3.94 2.48
CA ARG A 144 -7.50 3.23 2.53
C ARG A 144 -7.48 2.11 3.58
N PRO A 145 -7.39 2.45 4.88
CA PRO A 145 -7.47 1.45 5.95
C PRO A 145 -8.77 0.66 5.87
N HIS A 146 -8.70 -0.66 6.09
CA HIS A 146 -9.89 -1.50 6.05
C HIS A 146 -10.49 -1.63 7.45
N TRP A 147 -11.58 -0.91 7.66
CA TRP A 147 -12.42 -1.04 8.85
C TRP A 147 -13.54 -2.05 8.58
N PRO A 148 -13.53 -3.25 9.21
CA PRO A 148 -14.65 -4.17 9.11
C PRO A 148 -15.83 -3.65 9.94
N TYR A 149 -17.05 -3.87 9.46
CA TYR A 149 -18.22 -3.73 10.32
C TYR A 149 -18.28 -4.92 11.28
N TYR A 150 -18.60 -4.64 12.55
CA TYR A 150 -18.84 -5.66 13.56
C TYR A 150 -20.05 -5.27 14.43
N PRO A 151 -20.95 -6.21 14.75
CA PRO A 151 -22.11 -5.92 15.60
C PRO A 151 -21.69 -5.29 16.93
N GLY A 152 -22.36 -4.20 17.32
CA GLY A 152 -22.09 -3.48 18.57
C GLY A 152 -20.85 -2.57 18.55
N ALA A 153 -20.10 -2.49 17.45
CA ALA A 153 -18.88 -1.67 17.41
C ALA A 153 -19.12 -0.18 17.72
N SER A 154 -20.30 0.36 17.40
CA SER A 154 -20.69 1.75 17.70
C SER A 154 -21.00 2.02 19.19
N SER A 155 -21.23 0.97 20.00
CA SER A 155 -21.53 1.14 21.43
C SER A 155 -20.31 1.00 22.34
N PHE A 156 -19.15 0.63 21.78
CA PHE A 156 -17.89 0.53 22.51
C PHE A 156 -17.50 1.89 23.10
N ARG A 157 -17.30 1.93 24.42
CA ARG A 157 -16.96 3.16 25.15
C ARG A 157 -15.47 3.44 25.18
N GLY A 158 -14.64 2.44 24.87
CA GLY A 158 -13.20 2.57 24.78
C GLY A 158 -12.74 3.14 23.44
N ARG A 159 -11.42 3.14 23.22
CA ARG A 159 -10.80 3.68 22.00
C ARG A 159 -10.73 2.61 20.91
N GLN A 160 -11.16 2.94 19.70
CA GLN A 160 -10.88 2.14 18.50
C GLN A 160 -9.86 2.85 17.62
N LEU A 161 -8.87 2.12 17.11
CA LEU A 161 -7.94 2.65 16.12
C LEU A 161 -7.57 1.60 15.09
N HIS A 162 -7.24 2.04 13.88
CA HIS A 162 -6.62 1.18 12.88
C HIS A 162 -5.10 1.14 13.07
N SER A 163 -4.42 0.09 12.61
CA SER A 163 -2.96 -0.02 12.70
C SER A 163 -2.20 1.13 12.02
N SER A 164 -2.81 1.84 11.06
CA SER A 164 -2.24 3.05 10.45
C SER A 164 -2.17 4.25 11.38
N GLN A 165 -2.95 4.25 12.47
CA GLN A 165 -2.97 5.31 13.48
C GLN A 165 -2.08 4.97 14.68
N TYR A 166 -1.49 3.77 14.72
CA TYR A 166 -0.57 3.36 15.77
C TYR A 166 0.73 4.18 15.70
N ARG A 167 1.16 4.72 16.84
CA ARG A 167 2.36 5.58 16.97
C ARG A 167 3.41 5.05 17.95
N GLY A 168 3.13 3.95 18.64
CA GLY A 168 4.01 3.36 19.64
C GLY A 168 3.26 2.87 20.89
N PRO A 169 3.95 2.17 21.79
CA PRO A 169 3.32 1.44 22.90
C PRO A 169 2.89 2.34 24.06
N SER A 170 3.45 3.56 24.19
CA SER A 170 3.20 4.46 25.33
C SER A 170 1.72 4.74 25.57
N SER A 171 0.93 4.91 24.51
CA SER A 171 -0.51 5.18 24.60
C SER A 171 -1.38 3.98 25.03
N PHE A 172 -0.76 2.83 25.26
CA PHE A 172 -1.40 1.59 25.71
C PHE A 172 -1.04 1.23 27.15
N ARG A 173 -0.26 2.06 27.84
CA ARG A 173 0.18 1.79 29.21
C ARG A 173 -1.00 1.54 30.15
N GLY A 174 -1.00 0.36 30.79
CA GLY A 174 -2.05 -0.03 31.73
C GLY A 174 -3.43 -0.30 31.10
N GLN A 175 -3.55 -0.31 29.77
CA GLN A 175 -4.81 -0.57 29.07
C GLN A 175 -5.00 -2.06 28.81
N ARG A 176 -6.24 -2.52 28.75
CA ARG A 176 -6.61 -3.85 28.24
C ARG A 176 -6.88 -3.75 26.75
N VAL A 177 -6.10 -4.46 25.94
CA VAL A 177 -6.04 -4.24 24.49
C VAL A 177 -6.46 -5.48 23.74
N VAL A 178 -7.43 -5.34 22.83
CA VAL A 178 -7.76 -6.36 21.84
C VAL A 178 -7.12 -5.97 20.51
N VAL A 179 -6.25 -6.82 19.98
CA VAL A 179 -5.62 -6.63 18.66
C VAL A 179 -6.27 -7.56 17.65
N VAL A 180 -6.92 -7.01 16.63
CA VAL A 180 -7.64 -7.75 15.59
C VAL A 180 -6.83 -7.79 14.31
N GLY A 181 -6.48 -8.99 13.84
CA GLY A 181 -5.78 -9.22 12.56
C GLY A 181 -4.59 -10.16 12.70
N GLY A 182 -4.33 -10.98 11.68
CA GLY A 182 -3.28 -12.02 11.71
C GLY A 182 -2.05 -11.70 10.85
N GLY A 183 -1.73 -10.42 10.64
CA GLY A 183 -0.63 -9.99 9.75
C GLY A 183 0.54 -9.35 10.49
N HIS A 184 1.59 -8.98 9.74
CA HIS A 184 2.81 -8.36 10.28
C HIS A 184 2.53 -7.12 11.15
N SER A 185 1.55 -6.28 10.78
CA SER A 185 1.19 -5.13 11.61
C SER A 185 0.61 -5.51 12.97
N ALA A 186 -0.15 -6.61 13.06
CA ALA A 186 -0.64 -7.11 14.34
C ALA A 186 0.51 -7.66 15.17
N ALA A 187 1.38 -8.49 14.57
CA ALA A 187 2.57 -9.02 15.25
C ALA A 187 3.47 -7.90 15.81
N HIS A 188 3.69 -6.83 15.03
CA HIS A 188 4.45 -5.66 15.50
C HIS A 188 3.80 -4.99 16.70
N ILE A 189 2.51 -4.67 16.61
CA ILE A 189 1.81 -4.02 17.72
C ILE A 189 1.81 -4.92 18.96
N LEU A 190 1.55 -6.22 18.82
CA LEU A 190 1.62 -7.20 19.91
C LEU A 190 3.01 -7.21 20.56
N SER A 191 4.08 -7.27 19.76
CA SER A 191 5.46 -7.30 20.25
C SER A 191 5.80 -6.07 21.12
N GLU A 192 5.26 -4.90 20.76
CA GLU A 192 5.58 -3.65 21.45
C GLU A 192 4.71 -3.40 22.69
N ILE A 193 3.41 -3.73 22.62
CA ILE A 193 2.50 -3.41 23.72
C ILE A 193 2.48 -4.48 24.82
N ALA A 194 3.02 -5.67 24.56
CA ALA A 194 3.02 -6.81 25.50
C ALA A 194 3.49 -6.44 26.92
N ASP A 195 4.57 -5.66 27.04
CA ASP A 195 5.16 -5.28 28.33
C ASP A 195 4.61 -3.98 28.90
N THR A 196 3.74 -3.29 28.15
CA THR A 196 3.24 -1.95 28.51
C THR A 196 1.74 -1.95 28.84
N ALA A 197 0.95 -2.74 28.12
CA ALA A 197 -0.47 -2.92 28.35
C ALA A 197 -0.73 -3.72 29.65
N ALA A 198 -1.89 -3.52 30.27
CA ALA A 198 -2.32 -4.34 31.40
C ALA A 198 -2.66 -5.77 30.94
N SER A 199 -3.22 -5.91 29.75
CA SER A 199 -3.43 -7.20 29.10
C SER A 199 -3.57 -7.04 27.59
N VAL A 200 -3.25 -8.10 26.86
CA VAL A 200 -3.34 -8.15 25.39
C VAL A 200 -4.07 -9.42 24.96
N THR A 201 -5.12 -9.26 24.17
CA THR A 201 -5.83 -10.38 23.52
C THR A 201 -5.67 -10.28 22.02
N TRP A 202 -5.01 -11.27 21.42
CA TRP A 202 -4.88 -11.35 19.97
C TRP A 202 -6.05 -12.09 19.36
N VAL A 203 -6.70 -11.49 18.36
CA VAL A 203 -7.89 -12.03 17.70
C VAL A 203 -7.64 -12.15 16.20
N THR A 204 -7.92 -13.33 15.64
CA THR A 204 -7.71 -13.61 14.22
C THR A 204 -8.90 -14.35 13.61
N ARG A 205 -9.18 -14.07 12.32
CA ARG A 205 -10.22 -14.77 11.57
C ARG A 205 -9.80 -16.18 11.13
N ARG A 206 -8.53 -16.37 10.83
CA ARG A 206 -7.92 -17.66 10.51
C ARG A 206 -6.67 -17.79 11.36
N PRO A 207 -6.36 -18.99 11.89
CA PRO A 207 -5.10 -19.23 12.55
C PRO A 207 -3.93 -18.73 11.69
N PRO A 208 -3.02 -17.91 12.26
CA PRO A 208 -1.81 -17.48 11.56
C PRO A 208 -0.93 -18.68 11.22
N GLU A 209 -0.46 -18.74 9.98
CA GLU A 209 0.55 -19.70 9.55
C GLU A 209 1.93 -19.09 9.77
N PHE A 210 2.70 -19.67 10.70
CA PHE A 210 4.10 -19.32 10.90
C PHE A 210 4.97 -20.19 9.99
N ARG A 211 5.81 -19.57 9.15
CA ARG A 211 6.67 -20.30 8.22
C ARG A 211 8.12 -20.24 8.66
N THR A 212 8.70 -21.40 8.93
CA THR A 212 10.13 -21.61 9.12
C THR A 212 10.81 -21.83 7.76
N GLY A 213 12.01 -21.29 7.57
CA GLY A 213 12.80 -21.46 6.34
C GLY A 213 12.98 -20.17 5.52
N GLU A 214 14.03 -20.14 4.71
CA GLU A 214 14.29 -19.02 3.81
C GLU A 214 13.24 -18.95 2.70
N PHE A 215 12.85 -17.72 2.33
CA PHE A 215 11.95 -17.49 1.22
C PHE A 215 12.66 -17.83 -0.09
N SER A 216 12.46 -19.04 -0.61
CA SER A 216 13.10 -19.48 -1.84
C SER A 216 12.57 -18.71 -3.07
N PRO A 217 13.39 -18.55 -4.13
CA PRO A 217 12.93 -17.98 -5.39
C PRO A 217 11.73 -18.71 -6.00
N ASP A 218 11.64 -20.04 -5.84
CA ASP A 218 10.54 -20.87 -6.32
C ASP A 218 9.23 -20.60 -5.57
N THR A 219 9.29 -20.53 -4.25
CA THR A 219 8.14 -20.14 -3.41
C THR A 219 7.65 -18.75 -3.80
N GLY A 220 8.58 -17.81 -4.04
CA GLY A 220 8.23 -16.47 -4.53
C GLY A 220 7.53 -16.48 -5.90
N ARG A 221 7.99 -17.32 -6.84
CA ARG A 221 7.36 -17.46 -8.16
C ARG A 221 5.94 -18.02 -8.07
N ALA A 222 5.71 -19.05 -7.26
CA ALA A 222 4.39 -19.64 -7.07
C ALA A 222 3.40 -18.63 -6.48
N ILE A 223 3.80 -17.89 -5.45
CA ILE A 223 3.00 -16.84 -4.81
C ILE A 223 2.60 -15.75 -5.83
N ILE A 224 3.56 -15.32 -6.67
CA ILE A 224 3.28 -14.33 -7.72
C ILE A 224 2.28 -14.89 -8.74
N ALA A 225 2.43 -16.15 -9.14
CA ALA A 225 1.53 -16.80 -10.10
C ALA A 225 0.09 -16.90 -9.58
N ASP A 226 -0.11 -17.27 -8.30
CA ASP A 226 -1.44 -17.36 -7.69
C ASP A 226 -2.14 -15.99 -7.64
N VAL A 227 -1.38 -14.94 -7.27
CA VAL A 227 -1.93 -13.58 -7.21
C VAL A 227 -2.23 -13.05 -8.62
N ASP A 228 -1.39 -13.36 -9.61
CA ASP A 228 -1.62 -13.01 -11.01
C ASP A 228 -2.86 -13.69 -11.58
N ALA A 229 -3.02 -15.01 -11.37
CA ALA A 229 -4.20 -15.76 -11.80
C ALA A 229 -5.49 -15.15 -11.25
N ARG A 230 -5.49 -14.76 -9.97
CA ARG A 230 -6.64 -14.14 -9.31
C ARG A 230 -7.00 -12.78 -9.90
N VAL A 231 -6.02 -11.93 -10.17
CA VAL A 231 -6.24 -10.59 -10.77
C VAL A 231 -6.70 -10.71 -12.23
N ARG A 232 -6.16 -11.66 -13.01
CA ARG A 232 -6.63 -11.94 -14.38
C ARG A 232 -8.07 -12.42 -14.43
N ALA A 233 -8.54 -13.07 -13.37
CA ALA A 233 -9.94 -13.47 -13.18
C ALA A 233 -10.85 -12.32 -12.70
N GLY A 234 -10.33 -11.10 -12.52
CA GLY A 234 -11.10 -9.93 -12.06
C GLY A 234 -11.43 -9.97 -10.56
N LEU A 235 -10.81 -10.86 -9.79
CA LEU A 235 -10.97 -10.97 -8.35
C LEU A 235 -9.98 -10.08 -7.60
N PRO A 236 -10.34 -9.53 -6.42
CA PRO A 236 -9.40 -8.77 -5.61
C PRO A 236 -8.27 -9.66 -5.06
N PRO A 237 -7.03 -9.14 -4.96
CA PRO A 237 -5.93 -9.89 -4.36
C PRO A 237 -6.19 -10.19 -2.88
N LEU A 238 -5.61 -11.28 -2.39
CA LEU A 238 -5.63 -11.64 -0.95
C LEU A 238 -4.61 -10.81 -0.17
N SER A 239 -4.67 -10.85 1.17
CA SER A 239 -3.62 -10.23 1.99
C SER A 239 -2.29 -10.96 1.79
N VAL A 240 -1.17 -10.23 1.89
CA VAL A 240 0.19 -10.80 1.71
C VAL A 240 0.38 -12.05 2.56
N VAL A 241 0.08 -11.95 3.86
CA VAL A 241 0.21 -13.07 4.81
C VAL A 241 -0.74 -14.23 4.54
N ALA A 242 -1.83 -14.05 3.78
CA ALA A 242 -2.67 -15.16 3.37
C ALA A 242 -1.98 -16.09 2.36
N VAL A 243 -0.92 -15.61 1.71
CA VAL A 243 -0.20 -16.34 0.66
C VAL A 243 1.25 -16.63 1.10
N THR A 244 1.87 -15.71 1.85
CA THR A 244 3.24 -15.83 2.35
C THR A 244 3.35 -16.46 3.74
N GLY A 245 2.29 -16.46 4.54
CA GLY A 245 2.39 -16.68 5.99
C GLY A 245 3.13 -15.53 6.72
N LEU A 246 3.38 -15.73 8.01
CA LEU A 246 4.23 -14.89 8.86
C LEU A 246 5.62 -15.54 9.01
N GLY A 247 6.67 -14.82 8.61
CA GLY A 247 8.05 -15.27 8.82
C GLY A 247 8.56 -14.98 10.24
N TYR A 248 9.58 -15.72 10.69
CA TYR A 248 10.27 -15.53 11.99
C TYR A 248 11.20 -14.32 11.99
N THR A 249 10.61 -13.15 11.77
CA THR A 249 11.30 -11.86 11.84
C THR A 249 11.56 -11.46 13.29
N GLU A 250 12.44 -10.47 13.52
CA GLU A 250 12.74 -9.95 14.87
C GLU A 250 11.45 -9.68 15.67
N VAL A 251 10.50 -8.97 15.07
CA VAL A 251 9.18 -8.67 15.64
C VAL A 251 8.41 -9.92 16.07
N VAL A 252 8.42 -10.97 15.24
CA VAL A 252 7.68 -12.20 15.53
C VAL A 252 8.38 -12.97 16.64
N ARG A 253 9.72 -13.00 16.65
CA ARG A 253 10.50 -13.63 17.72
C ARG A 253 10.29 -12.93 19.06
N GLU A 254 10.38 -11.60 19.10
CA GLU A 254 10.06 -10.78 20.27
C GLU A 254 8.65 -11.10 20.80
N ALA A 255 7.64 -11.18 19.92
CA ALA A 255 6.28 -11.49 20.33
C ALA A 255 6.09 -12.94 20.83
N MET A 256 6.84 -13.90 20.27
CA MET A 256 6.85 -15.29 20.74
C MET A 256 7.48 -15.42 22.11
N GLU A 257 8.64 -14.80 22.33
CA GLU A 257 9.36 -14.80 23.61
C GLU A 257 8.51 -14.19 24.74
N LYS A 258 7.70 -13.18 24.42
CA LYS A 258 6.74 -12.57 25.35
C LYS A 258 5.45 -13.38 25.54
N GLY A 259 5.27 -14.48 24.82
CA GLY A 259 4.10 -15.34 24.94
C GLY A 259 2.78 -14.67 24.52
N VAL A 260 2.81 -13.68 23.62
CA VAL A 260 1.60 -12.94 23.18
C VAL A 260 1.02 -13.42 21.84
N LEU A 261 1.69 -14.38 21.18
CA LEU A 261 1.20 -14.99 19.93
C LEU A 261 0.23 -16.16 20.17
N ASN A 262 -0.78 -15.93 21.02
CA ASN A 262 -1.84 -16.89 21.34
C ASN A 262 -3.18 -16.42 20.74
N PRO A 263 -3.45 -16.69 19.45
CA PRO A 263 -4.62 -16.13 18.77
C PRO A 263 -5.91 -16.78 19.27
N ARG A 264 -6.90 -15.96 19.63
CA ARG A 264 -8.29 -16.40 19.76
C ARG A 264 -9.03 -16.27 18.42
N PRO A 265 -10.08 -17.09 18.18
CA PRO A 265 -11.01 -16.88 17.07
C PRO A 265 -11.68 -15.50 17.14
N MET A 266 -12.32 -15.07 16.06
CA MET A 266 -13.09 -13.82 16.08
C MET A 266 -14.21 -13.86 17.14
N PHE A 267 -14.34 -12.76 17.87
CA PHE A 267 -15.51 -12.49 18.70
C PHE A 267 -16.78 -12.37 17.83
N SER A 268 -17.97 -12.53 18.43
CA SER A 268 -19.27 -12.44 17.74
C SER A 268 -19.82 -11.01 17.72
N ARG A 269 -19.55 -10.22 18.77
CA ARG A 269 -19.96 -8.81 18.90
C ARG A 269 -19.03 -8.01 19.80
N VAL A 270 -19.00 -6.71 19.56
CA VAL A 270 -18.41 -5.73 20.48
C VAL A 270 -19.46 -5.34 21.52
N LEU A 271 -19.03 -5.22 22.78
CA LEU A 271 -19.81 -4.77 23.92
C LEU A 271 -19.38 -3.35 24.32
N PRO A 272 -20.15 -2.61 25.14
CA PRO A 272 -19.71 -1.30 25.61
C PRO A 272 -18.36 -1.27 26.32
N SER A 273 -17.95 -2.36 26.99
CA SER A 273 -16.72 -2.47 27.79
C SER A 273 -15.74 -3.54 27.29
N GLY A 274 -15.96 -4.14 26.10
CA GLY A 274 -15.14 -5.26 25.66
C GLY A 274 -15.66 -5.97 24.41
N VAL A 275 -15.35 -7.26 24.29
CA VAL A 275 -15.80 -8.13 23.19
C VAL A 275 -16.36 -9.45 23.73
N GLN A 276 -17.38 -9.99 23.07
CA GLN A 276 -18.00 -11.26 23.43
C GLN A 276 -17.71 -12.32 22.37
N PHE A 277 -17.24 -13.49 22.78
CA PHE A 277 -16.93 -14.62 21.90
C PHE A 277 -18.18 -15.50 21.66
N PRO A 278 -18.14 -16.38 20.63
CA PRO A 278 -19.26 -17.27 20.33
C PRO A 278 -19.65 -18.21 21.49
N ASP A 279 -18.70 -18.56 22.35
CA ASP A 279 -18.92 -19.37 23.56
C ASP A 279 -19.56 -18.59 24.72
N GLY A 280 -19.86 -17.31 24.53
CA GLY A 280 -20.41 -16.41 25.55
C GLY A 280 -19.36 -15.75 26.43
N SER A 281 -18.09 -16.17 26.38
CA SER A 281 -17.01 -15.57 27.16
C SER A 281 -16.78 -14.12 26.76
N VAL A 282 -16.43 -13.28 27.74
CA VAL A 282 -16.21 -11.84 27.55
C VAL A 282 -14.76 -11.52 27.85
N VAL A 283 -14.16 -10.70 27.00
CA VAL A 283 -12.87 -10.04 27.27
C VAL A 283 -13.13 -8.55 27.39
N GLU A 284 -12.85 -8.00 28.57
CA GLU A 284 -12.90 -6.55 28.77
C GLU A 284 -11.75 -5.87 28.02
N ALA A 285 -12.06 -4.72 27.41
CA ALA A 285 -11.10 -3.98 26.60
C ALA A 285 -11.33 -2.48 26.73
N ASP A 286 -10.23 -1.75 26.91
CA ASP A 286 -10.21 -0.29 26.87
C ASP A 286 -9.85 0.20 25.48
N VAL A 287 -9.13 -0.63 24.70
CA VAL A 287 -8.71 -0.32 23.33
C VAL A 287 -8.91 -1.52 22.40
N ILE A 288 -9.48 -1.27 21.21
CA ILE A 288 -9.51 -2.23 20.10
C ILE A 288 -8.62 -1.69 18.98
N VAL A 289 -7.59 -2.46 18.62
CA VAL A 289 -6.70 -2.17 17.49
C VAL A 289 -7.12 -3.02 16.30
N TRP A 290 -7.58 -2.36 15.23
CA TRP A 290 -7.91 -2.98 13.96
C TRP A 290 -6.65 -3.04 13.08
N ALA A 291 -5.89 -4.13 13.17
CA ALA A 291 -4.79 -4.47 12.27
C ALA A 291 -5.30 -5.27 11.05
N THR A 292 -6.39 -4.80 10.46
CA THR A 292 -7.20 -5.51 9.45
C THR A 292 -6.82 -5.19 8.00
N GLY A 293 -5.67 -4.55 7.81
CA GLY A 293 -5.08 -4.30 6.50
C GLY A 293 -5.72 -3.12 5.78
N PHE A 294 -5.53 -3.08 4.47
CA PHE A 294 -5.87 -1.91 3.65
C PHE A 294 -6.53 -2.35 2.35
N ARG A 295 -7.27 -1.42 1.72
CA ARG A 295 -7.82 -1.57 0.38
C ARG A 295 -6.95 -0.80 -0.62
N ALA A 296 -7.08 -1.10 -1.91
CA ALA A 296 -6.42 -0.33 -2.96
C ALA A 296 -6.95 1.11 -3.02
N ALA A 297 -6.05 2.09 -3.09
CA ALA A 297 -6.39 3.51 -3.22
C ALA A 297 -6.67 3.87 -4.68
N LEU A 298 -7.91 3.58 -5.11
CA LEU A 298 -8.34 3.68 -6.51
C LEU A 298 -9.61 4.54 -6.70
N ALA A 299 -10.00 5.32 -5.69
CA ALA A 299 -11.25 6.08 -5.72
C ALA A 299 -11.26 7.13 -6.83
N HIS A 300 -10.12 7.77 -7.08
CA HIS A 300 -9.94 8.75 -8.16
C HIS A 300 -10.09 8.14 -9.56
N LEU A 301 -10.03 6.81 -9.70
CA LEU A 301 -10.26 6.12 -10.97
C LEU A 301 -11.72 5.73 -11.20
N ALA A 302 -12.62 6.05 -10.25
CA ALA A 302 -14.04 5.71 -10.36
C ALA A 302 -14.72 6.20 -11.65
N PRO A 303 -14.42 7.40 -12.19
CA PRO A 303 -15.04 7.87 -13.44
C PRO A 303 -14.70 7.03 -14.68
N LEU A 304 -13.68 6.18 -14.62
CA LEU A 304 -13.31 5.28 -15.73
C LEU A 304 -14.09 3.95 -15.72
N HIS A 305 -14.95 3.69 -14.72
CA HIS A 305 -15.82 2.50 -14.66
C HIS A 305 -15.11 1.14 -14.86
N LEU A 306 -13.93 1.00 -14.27
CA LEU A 306 -12.99 -0.11 -14.52
C LEU A 306 -13.29 -1.42 -13.76
N ARG A 307 -14.24 -1.40 -12.81
CA ARG A 307 -14.48 -2.55 -11.92
C ARG A 307 -15.29 -3.64 -12.63
N GLU A 308 -14.88 -4.87 -12.40
CA GLU A 308 -15.64 -6.07 -12.77
C GLU A 308 -16.74 -6.37 -11.73
N PRO A 309 -17.74 -7.21 -12.05
CA PRO A 309 -18.78 -7.62 -11.10
C PRO A 309 -18.24 -8.20 -9.78
N GLY A 310 -17.05 -8.81 -9.80
CA GLY A 310 -16.34 -9.30 -8.60
C GLY A 310 -15.65 -8.20 -7.75
N GLY A 311 -15.78 -6.93 -8.14
CA GLY A 311 -15.25 -5.76 -7.42
C GLY A 311 -13.77 -5.45 -7.66
N GLY A 312 -13.03 -6.35 -8.33
CA GLY A 312 -11.65 -6.13 -8.78
C GLY A 312 -11.57 -5.34 -10.10
N ILE A 313 -10.34 -4.98 -10.49
CA ILE A 313 -10.05 -4.44 -11.82
C ILE A 313 -9.24 -5.50 -12.56
N ARG A 314 -9.70 -5.91 -13.74
CA ARG A 314 -9.02 -6.93 -14.54
C ARG A 314 -7.76 -6.34 -15.16
N MET A 315 -6.64 -7.02 -14.97
CA MET A 315 -5.34 -6.60 -15.48
C MET A 315 -4.67 -7.70 -16.29
N SER A 316 -3.81 -7.30 -17.23
CA SER A 316 -2.79 -8.14 -17.85
C SER A 316 -1.44 -7.51 -17.56
N SER A 317 -0.56 -8.19 -16.81
CA SER A 317 0.64 -7.55 -16.25
C SER A 317 0.24 -6.35 -15.38
N THR A 318 0.62 -5.13 -15.76
CA THR A 318 0.22 -3.90 -15.08
C THR A 318 -0.93 -3.17 -15.77
N ARG A 319 -1.22 -3.49 -17.04
CA ARG A 319 -2.21 -2.81 -17.86
C ARG A 319 -3.63 -3.20 -17.50
N VAL A 320 -4.52 -2.22 -17.39
CA VAL A 320 -5.95 -2.45 -17.18
C VAL A 320 -6.59 -2.91 -18.49
N VAL A 321 -7.35 -4.00 -18.46
CA VAL A 321 -7.91 -4.61 -19.68
C VAL A 321 -8.96 -3.70 -20.34
N ARG A 322 -9.80 -3.02 -19.54
CA ARG A 322 -10.85 -2.12 -20.04
C ARG A 322 -10.32 -0.79 -20.59
N ASP A 323 -9.14 -0.36 -20.16
CA ASP A 323 -8.51 0.88 -20.64
C ASP A 323 -6.99 0.69 -20.72
N PRO A 324 -6.42 0.44 -21.92
CA PRO A 324 -5.00 0.15 -22.08
C PRO A 324 -4.10 1.35 -21.80
N ARG A 325 -4.64 2.57 -21.69
CA ARG A 325 -3.89 3.77 -21.31
C ARG A 325 -3.56 3.79 -19.81
N LEU A 326 -4.21 2.94 -19.02
CA LEU A 326 -4.07 2.92 -17.58
C LEU A 326 -3.30 1.67 -17.11
N HIS A 327 -2.29 1.90 -16.28
CA HIS A 327 -1.54 0.85 -15.60
C HIS A 327 -1.73 0.96 -14.08
N LEU A 328 -1.94 -0.16 -13.39
CA LEU A 328 -1.90 -0.23 -11.93
C LEU A 328 -0.59 -0.88 -11.49
N VAL A 329 0.29 -0.11 -10.86
CA VAL A 329 1.64 -0.52 -10.47
C VAL A 329 1.75 -0.55 -8.94
N GLY A 330 2.35 -1.59 -8.37
CA GLY A 330 2.42 -1.74 -6.91
C GLY A 330 1.14 -2.29 -6.28
N TYR A 331 0.28 -2.92 -7.09
CA TYR A 331 -0.95 -3.59 -6.67
C TYR A 331 -0.91 -5.09 -6.95
N GLY A 332 -1.69 -5.86 -6.20
CA GLY A 332 -1.83 -7.30 -6.40
C GLY A 332 -0.47 -8.02 -6.44
N PRO A 333 -0.11 -8.69 -7.55
CA PRO A 333 1.13 -9.48 -7.64
C PRO A 333 2.40 -8.62 -7.60
N SER A 334 2.26 -7.30 -7.81
CA SER A 334 3.35 -6.33 -7.77
C SER A 334 3.43 -5.51 -6.47
N ALA A 335 2.59 -5.80 -5.48
CA ALA A 335 2.52 -5.04 -4.23
C ALA A 335 3.74 -5.22 -3.30
N SER A 336 4.64 -6.16 -3.61
CA SER A 336 5.92 -6.28 -2.92
C SER A 336 6.95 -5.29 -3.46
N THR A 337 7.92 -4.97 -2.63
CA THR A 337 9.08 -4.14 -2.98
C THR A 337 9.87 -4.72 -4.18
N VAL A 338 10.05 -6.05 -4.24
CA VAL A 338 10.63 -6.76 -5.41
C VAL A 338 9.75 -6.64 -6.65
N GLY A 339 8.45 -6.85 -6.48
CA GLY A 339 7.47 -6.83 -7.57
C GLY A 339 7.30 -5.45 -8.18
N ALA A 340 7.45 -4.39 -7.38
CA ALA A 340 7.33 -3.00 -7.80
C ALA A 340 8.38 -2.60 -8.86
N ASN A 341 9.60 -3.13 -8.77
CA ASN A 341 10.65 -2.87 -9.77
C ASN A 341 10.29 -3.47 -11.13
N ARG A 342 9.94 -4.76 -11.13
CA ARG A 342 9.51 -5.47 -12.36
C ARG A 342 8.29 -4.82 -12.98
N ALA A 343 7.28 -4.51 -12.15
CA ALA A 343 6.05 -3.89 -12.61
C ALA A 343 6.28 -2.48 -13.17
N GLY A 344 7.13 -1.67 -12.53
CA GLY A 344 7.48 -0.35 -13.05
C GLY A 344 8.15 -0.42 -14.42
N ARG A 345 9.07 -1.37 -14.61
CA ARG A 345 9.65 -1.64 -15.94
C ARG A 345 8.63 -2.08 -16.97
N SER A 346 7.77 -3.04 -16.62
CA SER A 346 6.71 -3.53 -17.52
C SER A 346 5.76 -2.42 -17.94
N ALA A 347 5.29 -1.61 -16.98
CA ALA A 347 4.42 -0.47 -17.28
C ALA A 347 5.10 0.52 -18.23
N ALA A 348 6.37 0.90 -17.98
CA ALA A 348 7.08 1.84 -18.83
C ALA A 348 7.27 1.32 -20.28
N LEU A 349 7.58 0.03 -20.45
CA LEU A 349 7.71 -0.59 -21.77
C LEU A 349 6.36 -0.67 -22.51
N GLU A 350 5.32 -1.14 -21.83
CA GLU A 350 3.97 -1.26 -22.40
C GLU A 350 3.41 0.12 -22.78
N ILE A 351 3.67 1.16 -21.98
CA ILE A 351 3.29 2.55 -22.29
C ILE A 351 4.05 3.06 -23.52
N ARG A 352 5.37 2.86 -23.59
CA ARG A 352 6.15 3.24 -24.78
C ARG A 352 5.55 2.61 -26.05
N ASP A 353 5.23 1.33 -26.01
CA ASP A 353 4.70 0.60 -27.16
C ASP A 353 3.30 1.10 -27.56
N LEU A 354 2.46 1.46 -26.57
CA LEU A 354 1.16 2.11 -26.79
C LEU A 354 1.33 3.45 -27.51
N LEU A 355 2.25 4.30 -27.03
CA LEU A 355 2.47 5.64 -27.57
C LEU A 355 3.05 5.60 -28.99
N ALA A 356 3.93 4.63 -29.27
CA ALA A 356 4.48 4.38 -30.60
C ALA A 356 3.41 3.88 -31.57
N SER A 357 2.54 2.96 -31.14
CA SER A 357 1.46 2.44 -31.99
C SER A 357 0.45 3.52 -32.39
N ALA A 358 0.14 4.45 -31.47
CA ALA A 358 -0.73 5.58 -31.74
C ALA A 358 -0.12 6.60 -32.70
N ALA A 359 1.21 6.71 -32.79
CA ALA A 359 1.88 7.59 -33.74
C ALA A 359 1.86 7.06 -35.19
N THR A 360 1.67 5.75 -35.36
CA THR A 360 1.68 5.07 -36.67
C THR A 360 0.28 4.93 -37.28
N GLN A 361 -0.79 5.26 -36.55
CA GLN A 361 -2.14 5.29 -37.11
C GLN A 361 -2.36 6.60 -37.88
N PRO A 362 -2.72 6.57 -39.18
CA PRO A 362 -3.04 7.78 -39.92
C PRO A 362 -4.26 8.47 -39.28
N ALA A 363 -4.21 9.79 -39.17
CA ALA A 363 -5.35 10.59 -38.72
C ALA A 363 -6.54 10.31 -39.65
N ALA A 364 -7.62 9.78 -39.07
CA ALA A 364 -8.86 9.46 -39.79
C ALA A 364 -9.67 10.71 -40.10
#